data_AF-A0A6J3EGG5-F1
#
_entry.id   AF-A0A6J3EGG5-F1
#
_cell.length_a   1.000
_cell.length_b   1.000
_cell.length_c   1.000
_cell.angle_alpha   90.00
_cell.angle_beta   90.00
_cell.angle_gamma   90.00
#
_symmetry.space_group_name_H-M   'P 1'
#
loop_
_entity.id
_entity.type
_entity.pdbx_description
1 polymer ?
#
loop_
_entity_poly.entity_id
_entity_poly.type
_entity_poly.pdbx_seq_one_letter_code
_entity_poly.pdbx_strand_id
1 'polypeptide(L)'
;MPNLKDELHHSGWNACSSCYGDASKRRNRLILPSLISSRIYVVDVGTDPKAPRIHKVVEPVELFWKGNVANPHTSHCLGNGDILISCLGDPSGNGKGGFILLDGETFEVKGNWEKGEKVPPFSYDFWYQPRHNVLMSTEWGAPKVLADGFNLADVEKGHYGRHINVWDWNSHTYIQKIDLGKDSIPLEIRFLHNPDAAEGFVGCALNSTVHRFYKTEKGNWAAEKVIEVPSKKVQGWLLPDMPGLITDILISLDDRFLYFSNWLHGDIRQYDISNTRKPKLVGQVFLGGSIIKGGPVTVVEDKELQCQPEPFVIKGKRVQGGPQMIQLSLDGKRLYVTSSLYSGWDKQFYPDLVKEGSVMLQVDVDTERGGLKVNKNFLVDFGKEPDGPVLAHEIRYPGGDSTSDIWI
;
A
#
# COMPACT_ATOMS: atom_id res chain seq x y z
N MET A 1 -19.81 9.20 0.72
CA MET A 1 -19.54 9.20 -0.74
C MET A 1 -20.86 9.12 -1.49
N PRO A 2 -20.98 9.69 -2.71
CA PRO A 2 -22.27 9.77 -3.41
C PRO A 2 -22.62 8.51 -4.20
N ASN A 3 -21.64 7.67 -4.55
CA ASN A 3 -21.86 6.41 -5.26
C ASN A 3 -21.52 5.22 -4.36
N LEU A 4 -22.13 4.08 -4.67
CA LEU A 4 -21.85 2.79 -4.02
C LEU A 4 -20.85 1.99 -4.87
N LYS A 5 -20.18 1.02 -4.24
CA LYS A 5 -19.27 0.07 -4.88
C LYS A 5 -18.08 0.73 -5.60
N ASP A 6 -17.62 1.85 -5.06
CA ASP A 6 -16.40 2.53 -5.53
C ASP A 6 -15.13 1.77 -5.16
N GLU A 7 -15.08 1.16 -3.97
CA GLU A 7 -13.87 0.61 -3.34
C GLU A 7 -12.79 1.70 -3.19
N LEU A 8 -13.02 2.64 -2.25
CA LEU A 8 -11.94 3.53 -1.83
C LEU A 8 -10.81 2.70 -1.23
N HIS A 9 -9.57 2.98 -1.62
CA HIS A 9 -8.42 2.17 -1.28
C HIS A 9 -7.26 3.09 -0.86
N HIS A 10 -6.38 3.48 -1.79
CA HIS A 10 -5.39 4.53 -1.57
C HIS A 10 -5.91 5.92 -1.88
N SER A 11 -5.13 6.89 -1.44
CA SER A 11 -5.34 8.32 -1.53
C SER A 11 -4.00 9.05 -1.58
N GLY A 12 -4.03 10.30 -2.03
CA GLY A 12 -2.85 11.15 -2.06
C GLY A 12 -3.22 12.62 -2.07
N TRP A 13 -2.21 13.47 -1.98
CA TRP A 13 -2.42 14.92 -2.02
C TRP A 13 -2.26 15.47 -3.43
N ASN A 14 -2.98 16.55 -3.74
CA ASN A 14 -2.77 17.29 -4.99
C ASN A 14 -1.39 17.95 -5.08
N ALA A 15 -0.82 18.32 -3.93
CA ALA A 15 0.51 18.91 -3.83
C ALA A 15 1.18 18.46 -2.53
N CYS A 16 2.50 18.34 -2.58
CA CYS A 16 3.34 17.89 -1.47
C CYS A 16 4.73 18.54 -1.56
N SER A 17 5.69 18.06 -0.77
CA SER A 17 7.08 18.54 -0.75
C SER A 17 7.76 18.53 -2.13
N SER A 18 7.27 17.75 -3.10
CA SER A 18 7.75 17.78 -4.48
C SER A 18 7.58 19.16 -5.14
N CYS A 19 6.60 19.94 -4.70
CA CYS A 19 6.31 21.30 -5.17
C CYS A 19 7.07 22.40 -4.39
N TYR A 20 8.12 22.07 -3.61
CA TYR A 20 8.79 23.02 -2.70
C TYR A 20 9.18 24.37 -3.34
N GLY A 21 9.56 24.36 -4.62
CA GLY A 21 9.95 25.57 -5.36
C GLY A 21 8.78 26.46 -5.83
N ASP A 22 7.52 26.02 -5.69
CA ASP A 22 6.35 26.74 -6.16
C ASP A 22 5.43 27.15 -4.99
N ALA A 23 5.60 28.41 -4.55
CA ALA A 23 4.82 29.00 -3.47
C ALA A 23 3.34 29.23 -3.82
N SER A 24 2.87 28.93 -5.04
CA SER A 24 1.44 28.95 -5.38
C SER A 24 0.74 27.63 -5.02
N LYS A 25 1.48 26.51 -4.95
CA LYS A 25 0.89 25.19 -4.69
C LYS A 25 0.55 25.00 -3.22
N ARG A 26 -0.58 24.33 -2.96
CA ARG A 26 -1.10 24.09 -1.62
C ARG A 26 -1.61 22.67 -1.53
N ARG A 27 -1.23 21.97 -0.45
CA ARG A 27 -1.85 20.71 -0.05
C ARG A 27 -3.23 21.00 0.54
N ASN A 28 -4.26 20.96 -0.29
CA ASN A 28 -5.62 21.30 0.12
C ASN A 28 -6.70 20.46 -0.56
N ARG A 29 -6.31 19.52 -1.44
CA ARG A 29 -7.20 18.55 -2.04
C ARG A 29 -6.67 17.14 -1.79
N LEU A 30 -7.53 16.29 -1.28
CA LEU A 30 -7.28 14.85 -1.20
C LEU A 30 -7.80 14.20 -2.48
N ILE A 31 -6.95 13.40 -3.11
CA ILE A 31 -7.23 12.63 -4.31
C ILE A 31 -7.57 11.22 -3.86
N LEU A 32 -8.77 10.75 -4.21
CA LEU A 32 -9.32 9.48 -3.79
C LEU A 32 -9.69 8.62 -5.02
N PRO A 33 -8.70 7.91 -5.60
CA PRO A 33 -8.96 6.85 -6.56
C PRO A 33 -9.89 5.78 -5.96
N SER A 34 -10.83 5.31 -6.77
CA SER A 34 -11.80 4.27 -6.43
C SER A 34 -11.47 3.02 -7.24
N LEU A 35 -10.94 2.01 -6.57
CA LEU A 35 -10.27 0.88 -7.18
C LEU A 35 -11.21 0.07 -8.08
N ILE A 36 -12.47 -0.16 -7.69
CA ILE A 36 -13.41 -0.98 -8.47
C ILE A 36 -14.11 -0.13 -9.53
N SER A 37 -14.66 1.02 -9.15
CA SER A 37 -15.46 1.82 -10.09
C SER A 37 -14.62 2.56 -11.12
N SER A 38 -13.32 2.75 -10.87
CA SER A 38 -12.42 3.61 -11.63
C SER A 38 -12.73 5.10 -11.58
N ARG A 39 -13.56 5.53 -10.62
CA ARG A 39 -13.81 6.94 -10.35
C ARG A 39 -12.65 7.54 -9.56
N ILE A 40 -12.42 8.84 -9.71
CA ILE A 40 -11.52 9.57 -8.81
C ILE A 40 -12.30 10.72 -8.19
N TYR A 41 -12.35 10.76 -6.87
CA TYR A 41 -12.90 11.90 -6.14
C TYR A 41 -11.79 12.86 -5.76
N VAL A 42 -12.03 14.15 -5.99
CA VAL A 42 -11.19 15.24 -5.48
C VAL A 42 -11.95 15.88 -4.34
N VAL A 43 -11.39 15.85 -3.14
CA VAL A 43 -12.03 16.31 -1.91
C VAL A 43 -11.30 17.54 -1.37
N ASP A 44 -12.02 18.65 -1.22
CA ASP A 44 -11.54 19.84 -0.53
C ASP A 44 -11.45 19.61 0.98
N VAL A 45 -10.24 19.72 1.50
CA VAL A 45 -9.94 19.76 2.94
C VAL A 45 -9.27 21.07 3.37
N GLY A 46 -9.05 22.00 2.43
CA GLY A 46 -8.42 23.30 2.71
C GLY A 46 -9.40 24.32 3.29
N THR A 47 -10.67 24.25 2.88
CA THR A 47 -11.71 25.15 3.39
C THR A 47 -12.04 24.86 4.85
N ASP A 48 -12.29 23.58 5.18
CA ASP A 48 -12.45 23.10 6.56
C ASP A 48 -11.92 21.66 6.65
N PRO A 49 -10.73 21.44 7.25
CA PRO A 49 -10.15 20.10 7.38
C PRO A 49 -11.03 19.11 8.19
N LYS A 50 -11.96 19.61 9.01
CA LYS A 50 -12.86 18.77 9.81
C LYS A 50 -14.20 18.50 9.13
N ALA A 51 -14.48 19.18 8.01
CA ALA A 51 -15.67 18.95 7.19
C ALA A 51 -15.30 18.88 5.70
N PRO A 52 -14.58 17.83 5.27
CA PRO A 52 -14.19 17.65 3.87
C PRO A 52 -15.39 17.65 2.91
N ARG A 53 -15.22 18.21 1.71
CA ARG A 53 -16.30 18.31 0.71
C ARG A 53 -15.81 17.86 -0.65
N ILE A 54 -16.67 17.20 -1.41
CA ILE A 54 -16.35 16.84 -2.79
C ILE A 54 -16.20 18.13 -3.59
N HIS A 55 -15.01 18.32 -4.18
CA HIS A 55 -14.69 19.43 -5.05
C HIS A 55 -14.96 19.07 -6.52
N LYS A 56 -14.55 17.86 -6.93
CA LYS A 56 -14.74 17.36 -8.28
C LYS A 56 -14.83 15.84 -8.28
N VAL A 57 -15.50 15.30 -9.29
CA VAL A 57 -15.55 13.88 -9.59
C VAL A 57 -15.03 13.69 -11.01
N VAL A 58 -14.02 12.84 -11.16
CA VAL A 58 -13.57 12.36 -12.47
C VAL A 58 -14.26 11.03 -12.71
N GLU A 59 -15.15 11.00 -13.69
CA GLU A 59 -15.91 9.80 -14.01
C GLU A 59 -15.03 8.76 -14.74
N PRO A 60 -15.27 7.45 -14.56
CA PRO A 60 -14.46 6.37 -15.12
C PRO A 60 -14.22 6.48 -16.63
N VAL A 61 -15.25 6.96 -17.34
CA VAL A 61 -15.25 7.15 -18.79
C VAL A 61 -14.10 8.02 -19.28
N GLU A 62 -13.65 9.00 -18.48
CA GLU A 62 -12.50 9.86 -18.81
C GLU A 62 -11.20 9.04 -18.86
N LEU A 63 -10.98 8.15 -17.89
CA LEU A 63 -9.79 7.28 -17.84
C LEU A 63 -9.82 6.28 -19.01
N PHE A 64 -11.01 5.73 -19.30
CA PHE A 64 -11.19 4.75 -20.36
C PHE A 64 -10.87 5.35 -21.73
N TRP A 65 -11.42 6.53 -22.05
CA TRP A 65 -11.23 7.14 -23.36
C TRP A 65 -9.88 7.82 -23.54
N LYS A 66 -9.37 8.50 -22.51
CA LYS A 66 -8.13 9.27 -22.62
C LYS A 66 -6.87 8.46 -22.31
N GLY A 67 -7.01 7.39 -21.54
CA GLY A 67 -5.88 6.57 -21.10
C GLY A 67 -5.94 5.09 -21.48
N ASN A 68 -7.12 4.58 -21.86
CA ASN A 68 -7.38 3.14 -21.99
C ASN A 68 -6.88 2.37 -20.75
N VAL A 69 -7.15 2.91 -19.57
CA VAL A 69 -6.77 2.36 -18.26
C VAL A 69 -7.97 2.40 -17.31
N ALA A 70 -7.97 1.51 -16.33
CA ALA A 70 -8.99 1.36 -15.31
C ALA A 70 -8.35 0.94 -13.96
N ASN A 71 -9.15 0.90 -12.92
CA ASN A 71 -8.75 0.50 -11.56
C ASN A 71 -7.58 1.34 -11.03
N PRO A 72 -7.78 2.67 -10.87
CA PRO A 72 -6.75 3.56 -10.36
C PRO A 72 -6.50 3.28 -8.87
N HIS A 73 -5.23 3.34 -8.46
CA HIS A 73 -4.79 2.87 -7.15
C HIS A 73 -3.98 3.92 -6.40
N THR A 74 -2.66 3.92 -6.52
CA THR A 74 -1.78 4.87 -5.83
C THR A 74 -1.83 6.21 -6.54
N SER A 75 -1.83 7.32 -5.79
CA SER A 75 -1.72 8.67 -6.35
C SER A 75 -0.60 9.47 -5.69
N HIS A 76 0.26 10.10 -6.49
CA HIS A 76 1.31 11.00 -6.03
C HIS A 76 1.29 12.34 -6.78
N CYS A 77 1.52 13.42 -6.04
CA CYS A 77 1.76 14.78 -6.53
C CYS A 77 3.14 14.91 -7.16
N LEU A 78 3.21 15.40 -8.39
CA LEU A 78 4.44 15.64 -9.12
C LEU A 78 5.01 17.04 -8.82
N GLY A 79 6.31 17.23 -9.05
CA GLY A 79 6.97 18.53 -8.82
C GLY A 79 6.50 19.67 -9.73
N ASN A 80 5.86 19.36 -10.86
CA ASN A 80 5.20 20.34 -11.73
C ASN A 80 3.77 20.68 -11.28
N GLY A 81 3.27 20.06 -10.20
CA GLY A 81 1.93 20.24 -9.67
C GLY A 81 0.87 19.29 -10.23
N ASP A 82 1.15 18.51 -11.29
CA ASP A 82 0.22 17.48 -11.77
C ASP A 82 0.13 16.32 -10.75
N ILE A 83 -0.89 15.48 -10.91
CA ILE A 83 -1.08 14.28 -10.09
C ILE A 83 -0.94 13.05 -10.99
N LEU A 84 -0.04 12.16 -10.61
CA LEU A 84 0.15 10.87 -11.27
C LEU A 84 -0.55 9.77 -10.48
N ILE A 85 -1.28 8.90 -11.17
CA ILE A 85 -2.06 7.83 -10.55
C ILE A 85 -1.79 6.51 -11.27
N SER A 86 -1.40 5.45 -10.55
CA SER A 86 -1.25 4.11 -11.13
C SER A 86 -2.60 3.48 -11.42
N CYS A 87 -2.66 2.62 -12.44
CA CYS A 87 -3.87 1.89 -12.83
C CYS A 87 -3.53 0.41 -13.04
N LEU A 88 -4.30 -0.50 -12.44
CA LEU A 88 -4.02 -1.95 -12.46
C LEU A 88 -4.32 -2.61 -13.81
N GLY A 89 -5.24 -2.05 -14.59
CA GLY A 89 -5.78 -2.73 -15.76
C GLY A 89 -6.34 -1.85 -16.86
N ASP A 90 -6.87 -2.53 -17.87
CA ASP A 90 -7.65 -1.92 -18.95
C ASP A 90 -9.16 -1.91 -18.63
N PRO A 91 -9.99 -1.20 -19.41
CA PRO A 91 -11.45 -1.17 -19.20
C PRO A 91 -12.15 -2.52 -19.34
N SER A 92 -11.48 -3.55 -19.87
CA SER A 92 -11.99 -4.92 -19.94
C SER A 92 -11.59 -5.77 -18.73
N GLY A 93 -10.92 -5.17 -17.74
CA GLY A 93 -10.45 -5.82 -16.52
C GLY A 93 -9.23 -6.73 -16.74
N ASN A 94 -8.55 -6.65 -17.89
CA ASN A 94 -7.27 -7.33 -18.07
C ASN A 94 -6.17 -6.59 -17.33
N GLY A 95 -5.12 -7.32 -16.93
CA GLY A 95 -3.90 -6.69 -16.45
C GLY A 95 -3.28 -5.81 -17.54
N LYS A 96 -2.98 -4.56 -17.19
CA LYS A 96 -2.24 -3.61 -18.03
C LYS A 96 -1.60 -2.61 -17.09
N GLY A 97 -0.28 -2.60 -17.04
CA GLY A 97 0.39 -1.62 -16.21
C GLY A 97 0.43 -0.25 -16.87
N GLY A 98 -0.04 0.79 -16.19
CA GLY A 98 -0.01 2.14 -16.72
C GLY A 98 -0.38 3.18 -15.68
N PHE A 99 -0.37 4.43 -16.11
CA PHE A 99 -0.67 5.57 -15.26
C PHE A 99 -1.58 6.56 -15.97
N ILE A 100 -2.28 7.38 -15.18
CA ILE A 100 -3.04 8.51 -15.68
C ILE A 100 -2.56 9.80 -14.99
N LEU A 101 -2.46 10.89 -15.76
CA LEU A 101 -2.17 12.23 -15.26
C LEU A 101 -3.47 13.03 -15.09
N LEU A 102 -3.63 13.63 -13.92
CA LEU A 102 -4.58 14.71 -13.70
C LEU A 102 -3.83 16.05 -13.69
N ASP A 103 -4.45 17.05 -14.28
CA ASP A 103 -4.00 18.44 -14.16
C ASP A 103 -4.09 18.93 -12.71
N GLY A 104 -3.03 19.57 -12.23
CA GLY A 104 -2.89 20.00 -10.84
C GLY A 104 -3.87 21.07 -10.35
N GLU A 105 -4.55 21.76 -11.27
CA GLU A 105 -5.42 22.89 -10.95
C GLU A 105 -6.88 22.58 -11.28
N THR A 106 -7.12 22.04 -12.47
CA THR A 106 -8.46 21.72 -12.97
C THR A 106 -8.89 20.29 -12.58
N PHE A 107 -7.95 19.40 -12.24
CA PHE A 107 -8.17 17.97 -12.04
C PHE A 107 -8.79 17.27 -13.24
N GLU A 108 -8.58 17.80 -14.45
CA GLU A 108 -8.96 17.12 -15.68
C GLU A 108 -7.93 16.05 -16.06
N VAL A 109 -8.41 14.95 -16.65
CA VAL A 109 -7.54 13.90 -17.16
C VAL A 109 -6.77 14.41 -18.38
N LYS A 110 -5.44 14.38 -18.30
CA LYS A 110 -4.51 14.76 -19.38
C LYS A 110 -4.18 13.60 -20.32
N GLY A 111 -4.34 12.35 -19.85
CA GLY A 111 -4.00 11.12 -20.56
C GLY A 111 -2.93 10.31 -19.84
N ASN A 112 -2.32 9.35 -20.54
CA ASN A 112 -1.24 8.53 -19.97
C ASN A 112 0.01 9.34 -19.65
N TRP A 113 0.73 8.94 -18.60
CA TRP A 113 2.07 9.45 -18.34
C TRP A 113 3.10 8.75 -19.22
N GLU A 114 3.00 7.43 -19.30
CA GLU A 114 3.90 6.56 -20.04
C GLU A 114 3.83 6.79 -21.55
N LYS A 115 4.98 6.59 -22.21
CA LYS A 115 5.17 6.73 -23.64
C LYS A 115 5.82 5.47 -24.22
N GLY A 116 5.56 5.24 -25.51
CA GLY A 116 6.10 4.12 -26.27
C GLY A 116 5.19 2.89 -26.28
N GLU A 117 5.60 1.86 -27.01
CA GLU A 117 4.78 0.66 -27.24
C GLU A 117 4.92 -0.41 -26.15
N LYS A 118 6.00 -0.35 -25.35
CA LYS A 118 6.28 -1.34 -24.32
C LYS A 118 5.54 -0.98 -23.04
N VAL A 119 4.67 -1.88 -22.61
CA VAL A 119 3.85 -1.73 -21.41
C VAL A 119 4.00 -2.99 -20.55
N PRO A 120 4.24 -2.89 -19.23
CA PRO A 120 4.27 -4.05 -18.37
C PRO A 120 2.88 -4.70 -18.27
N PRO A 121 2.80 -6.02 -18.02
CA PRO A 121 1.54 -6.74 -17.99
C PRO A 121 0.65 -6.36 -16.80
N PHE A 122 1.23 -5.80 -15.74
CA PHE A 122 0.53 -5.46 -14.50
C PHE A 122 1.07 -4.16 -13.90
N SER A 123 0.30 -3.57 -12.99
CA SER A 123 0.68 -2.45 -12.14
C SER A 123 0.07 -2.63 -10.74
N TYR A 124 0.54 -1.83 -9.79
CA TYR A 124 -0.02 -1.71 -8.45
C TYR A 124 0.41 -0.36 -7.86
N ASP A 125 1.52 -0.34 -7.12
CA ASP A 125 2.06 0.83 -6.47
C ASP A 125 3.20 1.43 -7.30
N PHE A 126 3.57 2.67 -7.01
CA PHE A 126 4.74 3.29 -7.62
C PHE A 126 5.35 4.39 -6.76
N TRP A 127 6.65 4.60 -6.97
CA TRP A 127 7.39 5.71 -6.38
C TRP A 127 8.40 6.23 -7.39
N TYR A 128 8.62 7.54 -7.40
CA TYR A 128 9.58 8.17 -8.33
C TYR A 128 10.69 8.90 -7.58
N GLN A 129 11.89 8.92 -8.20
CA GLN A 129 13.09 9.56 -7.65
C GLN A 129 13.80 10.36 -8.77
N PRO A 130 13.45 11.65 -8.97
CA PRO A 130 13.89 12.41 -10.14
C PRO A 130 15.40 12.62 -10.21
N ARG A 131 16.11 12.75 -9.07
CA ARG A 131 17.59 12.84 -9.02
C ARG A 131 18.29 11.63 -9.63
N HIS A 132 17.59 10.50 -9.73
CA HIS A 132 18.10 9.28 -10.34
C HIS A 132 17.45 8.95 -11.69
N ASN A 133 16.61 9.86 -12.21
CA ASN A 133 15.86 9.72 -13.46
C ASN A 133 15.04 8.42 -13.52
N VAL A 134 14.33 8.10 -12.44
CA VAL A 134 13.59 6.84 -12.33
C VAL A 134 12.20 7.02 -11.75
N LEU A 135 11.25 6.25 -12.28
CA LEU A 135 10.05 5.82 -11.58
C LEU A 135 10.10 4.29 -11.47
N MET A 136 9.74 3.75 -10.31
CA MET A 136 9.56 2.32 -10.11
C MET A 136 8.11 2.02 -9.80
N SER A 137 7.54 1.01 -10.46
CA SER A 137 6.23 0.50 -10.13
C SER A 137 6.25 -1.01 -9.92
N THR A 138 5.23 -1.52 -9.25
CA THR A 138 5.10 -2.93 -8.88
C THR A 138 3.91 -3.58 -9.57
N GLU A 139 3.57 -4.82 -9.21
CA GLU A 139 2.61 -5.63 -9.94
C GLU A 139 1.75 -6.47 -8.98
N TRP A 140 0.43 -6.26 -9.00
CA TRP A 140 -0.51 -7.11 -8.24
C TRP A 140 -1.13 -8.22 -9.11
N GLY A 141 -2.16 -7.93 -9.88
CA GLY A 141 -2.85 -8.92 -10.71
C GLY A 141 -3.93 -8.31 -11.60
N ALA A 142 -4.48 -9.12 -12.50
CA ALA A 142 -5.54 -8.67 -13.40
C ALA A 142 -6.85 -8.38 -12.64
N PRO A 143 -7.45 -7.18 -12.77
CA PRO A 143 -8.67 -6.82 -12.03
C PRO A 143 -9.81 -7.83 -12.12
N LYS A 144 -10.06 -8.39 -13.31
CA LYS A 144 -11.12 -9.41 -13.51
C LYS A 144 -10.88 -10.71 -12.73
N VAL A 145 -9.62 -11.04 -12.45
CA VAL A 145 -9.24 -12.23 -11.66
C VAL A 145 -9.35 -11.90 -10.17
N LEU A 146 -8.89 -10.72 -9.76
CA LEU A 146 -8.97 -10.25 -8.37
C LEU A 146 -10.42 -10.15 -7.87
N ALA A 147 -11.36 -9.81 -8.76
CA ALA A 147 -12.79 -9.71 -8.45
C ALA A 147 -13.41 -11.03 -7.93
N ASP A 148 -12.84 -12.18 -8.29
CA ASP A 148 -13.31 -13.51 -7.86
C ASP A 148 -12.68 -13.96 -6.52
N GLY A 149 -11.80 -13.15 -5.94
CA GLY A 149 -11.04 -13.47 -4.73
C GLY A 149 -9.67 -14.07 -5.03
N PHE A 150 -8.95 -14.46 -3.97
CA PHE A 150 -7.64 -15.10 -4.09
C PHE A 150 -7.77 -16.58 -4.42
N ASN A 151 -7.05 -17.03 -5.44
CA ASN A 151 -6.92 -18.43 -5.82
C ASN A 151 -5.48 -18.73 -6.27
N LEU A 152 -4.85 -19.73 -5.64
CA LEU A 152 -3.48 -20.14 -5.95
C LEU A 152 -3.32 -20.59 -7.41
N ALA A 153 -4.34 -21.23 -8.00
CA ALA A 153 -4.30 -21.67 -9.39
C ALA A 153 -4.13 -20.49 -10.36
N ASP A 154 -4.60 -19.29 -10.00
CA ASP A 154 -4.47 -18.10 -10.85
C ASP A 154 -3.07 -17.48 -10.74
N VAL A 155 -2.39 -17.65 -9.60
CA VAL A 155 -0.95 -17.36 -9.48
C VAL A 155 -0.16 -18.27 -10.43
N GLU A 156 -0.47 -19.56 -10.46
CA GLU A 156 0.20 -20.54 -11.34
C GLU A 156 -0.04 -20.27 -12.83
N LYS A 157 -1.23 -19.78 -13.20
CA LYS A 157 -1.56 -19.34 -14.57
C LYS A 157 -0.92 -18.00 -14.96
N GLY A 158 -0.23 -17.32 -14.04
CA GLY A 158 0.43 -16.05 -14.30
C GLY A 158 -0.52 -14.85 -14.32
N HIS A 159 -1.64 -14.91 -13.60
CA HIS A 159 -2.56 -13.78 -13.43
C HIS A 159 -2.14 -12.79 -12.34
N TYR A 160 -1.05 -13.09 -11.64
CA TYR A 160 -0.43 -12.24 -10.62
C TYR A 160 0.99 -11.82 -11.02
N GLY A 161 1.33 -10.60 -10.62
CA GLY A 161 2.61 -9.95 -10.81
C GLY A 161 3.75 -10.53 -10.01
N ARG A 162 4.98 -10.29 -10.47
CA ARG A 162 6.20 -10.69 -9.76
C ARG A 162 7.40 -9.77 -9.96
N HIS A 163 7.19 -8.59 -10.54
CA HIS A 163 8.28 -7.74 -10.97
C HIS A 163 8.21 -6.32 -10.41
N ILE A 164 9.38 -5.71 -10.30
CA ILE A 164 9.51 -4.25 -10.32
C ILE A 164 9.67 -3.84 -11.78
N ASN A 165 8.88 -2.86 -12.20
CA ASN A 165 8.93 -2.21 -13.50
C ASN A 165 9.66 -0.88 -13.36
N VAL A 166 10.75 -0.71 -14.10
CA VAL A 166 11.61 0.47 -14.06
C VAL A 166 11.34 1.34 -15.28
N TRP A 167 11.06 2.60 -15.03
CA TRP A 167 10.73 3.60 -16.03
C TRP A 167 11.76 4.72 -16.01
N ASP A 168 12.16 5.18 -17.19
CA ASP A 168 12.96 6.39 -17.33
C ASP A 168 12.05 7.60 -17.09
N TRP A 169 12.38 8.38 -16.05
CA TRP A 169 11.52 9.47 -15.58
C TRP A 169 11.37 10.60 -16.59
N ASN A 170 12.43 10.96 -17.32
CA ASN A 170 12.42 12.09 -18.24
C ASN A 170 11.76 11.76 -19.59
N SER A 171 12.01 10.56 -20.13
CA SER A 171 11.42 10.11 -21.40
C SER A 171 10.05 9.47 -21.21
N HIS A 172 9.69 9.10 -19.98
CA HIS A 172 8.46 8.39 -19.61
C HIS A 172 8.36 7.00 -20.25
N THR A 173 9.48 6.32 -20.46
CA THR A 173 9.52 5.04 -21.17
C THR A 173 9.86 3.89 -20.23
N TYR A 174 9.27 2.72 -20.49
CA TYR A 174 9.58 1.49 -19.76
C TYR A 174 10.93 0.91 -20.21
N ILE A 175 11.90 0.81 -19.29
CA ILE A 175 13.30 0.49 -19.64
C ILE A 175 13.81 -0.84 -19.08
N GLN A 176 13.28 -1.32 -17.96
CA GLN A 176 13.78 -2.54 -17.32
C GLN A 176 12.71 -3.24 -16.49
N LYS A 177 12.81 -4.57 -16.46
CA LYS A 177 12.03 -5.47 -15.60
C LYS A 177 12.95 -6.17 -14.61
N ILE A 178 12.58 -6.25 -13.34
CA ILE A 178 13.32 -6.99 -12.30
C ILE A 178 12.41 -8.08 -11.74
N ASP A 179 12.78 -9.35 -11.93
CA ASP A 179 12.02 -10.50 -11.40
C ASP A 179 12.37 -10.75 -9.92
N LEU A 180 11.35 -10.81 -9.07
CA LEU A 180 11.48 -11.06 -7.63
C LEU A 180 11.14 -12.52 -7.25
N GLY A 181 10.75 -13.34 -8.22
CA GLY A 181 10.39 -14.74 -8.05
C GLY A 181 8.89 -15.01 -8.15
N LYS A 182 8.53 -16.23 -8.57
CA LYS A 182 7.17 -16.66 -8.97
C LYS A 182 6.06 -16.29 -7.98
N ASP A 183 6.33 -16.35 -6.69
CA ASP A 183 5.33 -16.20 -5.62
C ASP A 183 5.51 -14.90 -4.83
N SER A 184 6.06 -13.85 -5.46
CA SER A 184 6.34 -12.58 -4.78
C SER A 184 5.10 -11.72 -4.58
N ILE A 185 4.34 -11.41 -5.64
CA ILE A 185 3.29 -10.38 -5.64
C ILE A 185 3.81 -9.09 -4.97
N PRO A 186 4.72 -8.35 -5.63
CA PRO A 186 5.23 -7.10 -5.08
C PRO A 186 4.12 -6.06 -5.02
N LEU A 187 3.81 -5.61 -3.81
CA LEU A 187 2.81 -4.60 -3.53
C LEU A 187 3.51 -3.25 -3.32
N GLU A 188 3.56 -2.77 -2.09
CA GLU A 188 4.06 -1.43 -1.75
C GLU A 188 5.57 -1.28 -1.99
N ILE A 189 5.95 -0.18 -2.65
CA ILE A 189 7.34 0.18 -2.95
C ILE A 189 7.68 1.53 -2.32
N ARG A 190 8.85 1.60 -1.70
CA ARG A 190 9.34 2.80 -1.01
C ARG A 190 10.79 3.03 -1.34
N PHE A 191 11.11 4.18 -1.94
CA PHE A 191 12.48 4.69 -1.91
C PHE A 191 12.83 5.14 -0.49
N LEU A 192 14.13 5.20 -0.18
CA LEU A 192 14.58 6.02 0.94
C LEU A 192 14.16 7.48 0.71
N HIS A 193 13.82 8.19 1.79
CA HIS A 193 13.39 9.58 1.77
C HIS A 193 14.50 10.52 1.35
N ASN A 194 15.76 10.18 1.64
CA ASN A 194 16.91 10.89 1.13
C ASN A 194 16.92 10.89 -0.41
N PRO A 195 16.74 12.05 -1.08
CA PRO A 195 16.62 12.12 -2.54
C PRO A 195 17.91 11.73 -3.28
N ASP A 196 19.06 11.70 -2.60
CA ASP A 196 20.34 11.27 -3.17
C ASP A 196 20.56 9.76 -3.09
N ALA A 197 19.69 9.03 -2.40
CA ALA A 197 19.78 7.59 -2.27
C ALA A 197 19.18 6.86 -3.47
N ALA A 198 19.99 6.01 -4.10
CA ALA A 198 19.61 5.21 -5.27
C ALA A 198 19.16 3.79 -4.87
N GLU A 199 18.35 3.69 -3.82
CA GLU A 199 17.88 2.42 -3.26
C GLU A 199 16.56 2.59 -2.49
N GLY A 200 15.93 1.46 -2.19
CA GLY A 200 14.70 1.39 -1.42
C GLY A 200 14.26 -0.06 -1.21
N PHE A 201 13.00 -0.25 -0.83
CA PHE A 201 12.43 -1.56 -0.51
C PHE A 201 11.08 -1.79 -1.19
N VAL A 202 10.77 -3.05 -1.45
CA VAL A 202 9.45 -3.51 -1.89
C VAL A 202 8.98 -4.68 -1.03
N GLY A 203 7.72 -4.65 -0.62
CA GLY A 203 7.06 -5.74 0.09
C GLY A 203 6.45 -6.75 -0.88
N CYS A 204 6.77 -8.02 -0.73
CA CYS A 204 6.23 -9.12 -1.51
C CYS A 204 5.20 -9.88 -0.66
N ALA A 205 3.93 -9.79 -1.06
CA ALA A 205 2.83 -10.29 -0.24
C ALA A 205 2.88 -11.81 -0.06
N LEU A 206 2.82 -12.57 -1.16
CA LEU A 206 2.50 -14.00 -1.09
C LEU A 206 3.60 -14.83 -0.42
N ASN A 207 4.87 -14.54 -0.70
CA ASN A 207 6.01 -15.21 -0.04
C ASN A 207 6.49 -14.50 1.23
N SER A 208 5.89 -13.36 1.59
CA SER A 208 6.21 -12.58 2.81
C SER A 208 7.70 -12.21 2.90
N THR A 209 8.24 -11.70 1.80
CA THR A 209 9.63 -11.21 1.73
C THR A 209 9.67 -9.70 1.54
N VAL A 210 10.77 -9.08 1.97
CA VAL A 210 11.11 -7.71 1.57
C VAL A 210 12.39 -7.76 0.74
N HIS A 211 12.36 -7.10 -0.40
CA HIS A 211 13.51 -6.97 -1.29
C HIS A 211 14.02 -5.53 -1.25
N ARG A 212 15.33 -5.37 -1.13
CA ARG A 212 16.00 -4.10 -1.33
C ARG A 212 16.31 -3.95 -2.81
N PHE A 213 15.81 -2.91 -3.46
CA PHE A 213 16.22 -2.54 -4.81
C PHE A 213 17.29 -1.45 -4.78
N TYR A 214 18.17 -1.42 -5.77
CA TYR A 214 19.29 -0.49 -5.82
C TYR A 214 19.85 -0.29 -7.23
N LYS A 215 20.44 0.87 -7.47
CA LYS A 215 21.17 1.18 -8.72
C LYS A 215 22.55 0.54 -8.67
N THR A 216 22.91 -0.22 -9.70
CA THR A 216 24.21 -0.87 -9.82
C THR A 216 25.26 0.09 -10.38
N GLU A 217 26.53 -0.29 -10.28
CA GLU A 217 27.65 0.45 -10.90
C GLU A 217 27.52 0.59 -12.42
N LYS A 218 26.77 -0.30 -13.09
CA LYS A 218 26.49 -0.22 -14.53
C LYS A 218 25.36 0.75 -14.88
N GLY A 219 24.71 1.33 -13.88
CA GLY A 219 23.62 2.30 -14.04
C GLY A 219 22.22 1.68 -14.18
N ASN A 220 22.09 0.36 -14.34
CA ASN A 220 20.80 -0.34 -14.28
C ASN A 220 20.41 -0.65 -12.82
N TRP A 221 19.20 -1.19 -12.61
CA TRP A 221 18.70 -1.50 -11.27
C TRP A 221 18.74 -3.01 -10.98
N ALA A 222 18.83 -3.38 -9.71
CA ALA A 222 18.78 -4.77 -9.25
C ALA A 222 18.01 -4.85 -7.92
N ALA A 223 17.62 -6.06 -7.52
CA ALA A 223 16.99 -6.30 -6.23
C ALA A 223 17.58 -7.53 -5.53
N GLU A 224 17.67 -7.48 -4.20
CA GLU A 224 18.10 -8.59 -3.35
C GLU A 224 17.12 -8.79 -2.19
N LYS A 225 16.79 -10.04 -1.85
CA LYS A 225 15.95 -10.36 -0.69
C LYS A 225 16.73 -10.06 0.60
N VAL A 226 16.15 -9.27 1.49
CA VAL A 226 16.78 -8.83 2.74
C VAL A 226 16.00 -9.21 3.99
N ILE A 227 14.68 -9.46 3.87
CA ILE A 227 13.83 -9.95 4.96
C ILE A 227 12.96 -11.08 4.42
N GLU A 228 12.70 -12.10 5.24
CA GLU A 228 11.78 -13.20 4.97
C GLU A 228 11.06 -13.58 6.26
N VAL A 229 9.73 -13.57 6.22
CA VAL A 229 8.88 -14.06 7.30
C VAL A 229 8.48 -15.49 6.98
N PRO A 230 8.84 -16.49 7.80
CA PRO A 230 8.54 -17.87 7.51
C PRO A 230 7.03 -18.15 7.57
N SER A 231 6.53 -18.87 6.57
CA SER A 231 5.17 -19.43 6.62
C SER A 231 4.99 -20.36 7.83
N LYS A 232 3.76 -20.42 8.33
CA LYS A 232 3.35 -21.30 9.44
C LYS A 232 2.57 -22.46 8.87
N LYS A 233 2.83 -23.68 9.34
CA LYS A 233 1.98 -24.82 8.97
C LYS A 233 0.70 -24.77 9.78
N VAL A 234 -0.44 -24.90 9.12
CA VAL A 234 -1.76 -24.71 9.73
C VAL A 234 -2.77 -25.77 9.31
N GLN A 235 -3.81 -25.92 10.12
CA GLN A 235 -5.05 -26.64 9.82
C GLN A 235 -6.24 -25.69 9.99
N GLY A 236 -7.36 -25.97 9.30
CA GLY A 236 -8.55 -25.12 9.35
C GLY A 236 -8.44 -23.84 8.52
N TRP A 237 -7.51 -23.79 7.56
CA TRP A 237 -7.31 -22.66 6.65
C TRP A 237 -7.21 -23.13 5.19
N LEU A 238 -7.20 -22.17 4.25
CA LEU A 238 -7.27 -22.40 2.79
C LEU A 238 -6.13 -23.30 2.27
N LEU A 239 -4.91 -23.15 2.78
CA LEU A 239 -3.72 -23.89 2.38
C LEU A 239 -3.00 -24.45 3.63
N PRO A 240 -2.15 -25.50 3.49
CA PRO A 240 -1.41 -26.03 4.63
C PRO A 240 -0.31 -25.09 5.15
N ASP A 241 0.23 -24.21 4.30
CA ASP A 241 1.27 -23.25 4.65
C ASP A 241 0.71 -21.83 4.56
N MET A 242 0.62 -21.14 5.71
CA MET A 242 0.12 -19.78 5.83
C MET A 242 1.26 -18.76 5.81
N PRO A 243 1.40 -17.95 4.75
CA PRO A 243 2.36 -16.85 4.72
C PRO A 243 1.94 -15.74 5.68
N GLY A 244 2.87 -14.83 6.01
CA GLY A 244 2.54 -13.61 6.74
C GLY A 244 1.59 -12.69 5.97
N LEU A 245 1.71 -12.70 4.64
CA LEU A 245 1.09 -11.79 3.69
C LEU A 245 1.49 -10.34 3.98
N ILE A 246 2.70 -9.96 3.54
CA ILE A 246 3.19 -8.58 3.69
C ILE A 246 2.40 -7.66 2.75
N THR A 247 1.44 -6.91 3.29
CA THR A 247 0.51 -6.11 2.48
C THR A 247 0.90 -4.65 2.36
N ASP A 248 1.56 -4.09 3.37
CA ASP A 248 2.00 -2.70 3.36
C ASP A 248 3.38 -2.56 3.99
N ILE A 249 4.16 -1.61 3.47
CA ILE A 249 5.46 -1.21 4.02
C ILE A 249 5.59 0.32 4.05
N LEU A 250 6.32 0.85 5.03
CA LEU A 250 6.75 2.24 5.05
C LEU A 250 8.10 2.43 5.73
N ILE A 251 8.74 3.56 5.47
CA ILE A 251 10.05 3.92 6.03
C ILE A 251 9.89 5.18 6.87
N SER A 252 10.54 5.27 8.03
CA SER A 252 10.57 6.50 8.83
C SER A 252 11.32 7.61 8.11
N LEU A 253 10.93 8.88 8.30
CA LEU A 253 11.53 10.01 7.57
C LEU A 253 13.04 10.17 7.72
N ASP A 254 13.63 9.63 8.79
CA ASP A 254 15.07 9.61 9.02
C ASP A 254 15.78 8.42 8.34
N ASP A 255 15.07 7.67 7.50
CA ASP A 255 15.54 6.48 6.78
C ASP A 255 16.11 5.37 7.67
N ARG A 256 15.71 5.35 8.95
CA ARG A 256 16.32 4.47 9.96
C ARG A 256 15.50 3.23 10.27
N PHE A 257 14.18 3.28 10.11
CA PHE A 257 13.30 2.17 10.37
C PHE A 257 12.38 1.86 9.19
N LEU A 258 12.28 0.57 8.87
CA LEU A 258 11.27 0.00 7.98
C LEU A 258 10.18 -0.66 8.82
N TYR A 259 8.93 -0.45 8.45
CA TYR A 259 7.77 -1.07 9.08
C TYR A 259 7.01 -1.84 8.02
N PHE A 260 6.40 -2.95 8.41
CA PHE A 260 5.46 -3.66 7.54
C PHE A 260 4.41 -4.43 8.35
N SER A 261 3.28 -4.68 7.70
CA SER A 261 2.16 -5.46 8.24
C SER A 261 2.10 -6.86 7.63
N ASN A 262 2.04 -7.89 8.47
CA ASN A 262 1.70 -9.24 8.06
C ASN A 262 0.20 -9.43 8.29
N TRP A 263 -0.61 -9.25 7.25
CA TRP A 263 -2.05 -9.24 7.37
C TRP A 263 -2.62 -10.57 7.87
N LEU A 264 -2.08 -11.71 7.39
CA LEU A 264 -2.55 -13.04 7.80
C LEU A 264 -2.04 -13.47 9.17
N HIS A 265 -0.76 -13.22 9.48
CA HIS A 265 -0.21 -13.54 10.80
C HIS A 265 -0.71 -12.61 11.90
N GLY A 266 -1.13 -11.39 11.56
CA GLY A 266 -1.72 -10.47 12.50
C GLY A 266 -0.75 -9.53 13.20
N ASP A 267 0.50 -9.45 12.76
CA ASP A 267 1.54 -8.62 13.40
C ASP A 267 2.06 -7.49 12.52
N ILE A 268 2.51 -6.42 13.18
CA ILE A 268 3.35 -5.39 12.58
C ILE A 268 4.77 -5.60 13.08
N ARG A 269 5.74 -5.43 12.18
CA ARG A 269 7.16 -5.48 12.50
C ARG A 269 7.83 -4.14 12.24
N GLN A 270 8.83 -3.84 13.05
CA GLN A 270 9.76 -2.72 12.89
C GLN A 270 11.17 -3.27 12.74
N TYR A 271 11.85 -2.86 11.68
CA TYR A 271 13.22 -3.23 11.38
C TYR A 271 14.12 -2.00 11.36
N ASP A 272 15.26 -2.05 12.06
CA ASP A 272 16.36 -1.10 11.88
C ASP A 272 17.02 -1.38 10.53
N ILE A 273 17.04 -0.35 9.67
CA ILE A 273 17.60 -0.39 8.31
C ILE A 273 18.83 0.52 8.16
N SER A 274 19.48 0.91 9.26
CA SER A 274 20.77 1.64 9.22
C SER A 274 21.83 0.92 8.37
N ASN A 275 21.70 -0.40 8.23
CA ASN A 275 22.29 -1.15 7.13
C ASN A 275 21.18 -1.75 6.27
N THR A 276 20.89 -1.13 5.13
CA THR A 276 19.79 -1.50 4.24
C THR A 276 19.91 -2.92 3.69
N ARG A 277 21.13 -3.48 3.62
CA ARG A 277 21.39 -4.85 3.16
C ARG A 277 21.21 -5.90 4.25
N LYS A 278 21.15 -5.48 5.52
CA LYS A 278 20.98 -6.37 6.68
C LYS A 278 20.01 -5.77 7.70
N PRO A 279 18.71 -5.60 7.36
CA PRO A 279 17.72 -5.12 8.29
C PRO A 279 17.65 -5.99 9.55
N LYS A 280 17.39 -5.38 10.72
CA LYS A 280 17.30 -6.09 12.00
C LYS A 280 15.96 -5.86 12.66
N LEU A 281 15.24 -6.93 13.00
CA LEU A 281 13.99 -6.82 13.74
C LEU A 281 14.23 -6.22 15.13
N VAL A 282 13.55 -5.12 15.44
CA VAL A 282 13.68 -4.38 16.72
C VAL A 282 12.34 -4.17 17.43
N GLY A 283 11.22 -4.43 16.77
CA GLY A 283 9.89 -4.34 17.36
C GLY A 283 8.88 -5.22 16.65
N GLN A 284 7.94 -5.79 17.41
CA GLN A 284 6.84 -6.58 16.89
C GLN A 284 5.62 -6.43 17.79
N VAL A 285 4.42 -6.34 17.21
CA VAL A 285 3.17 -6.31 17.96
C VAL A 285 2.06 -7.04 17.20
N PHE A 286 1.31 -7.89 17.90
CA PHE A 286 0.15 -8.60 17.37
C PHE A 286 -1.13 -7.79 17.61
N LEU A 287 -1.92 -7.60 16.55
CA LEU A 287 -3.13 -6.77 16.50
C LEU A 287 -4.35 -7.52 15.94
N GLY A 288 -4.31 -8.86 15.93
CA GLY A 288 -5.35 -9.70 15.35
C GLY A 288 -4.76 -10.86 14.55
N GLY A 289 -5.27 -11.07 13.34
CA GLY A 289 -4.80 -12.06 12.39
C GLY A 289 -5.52 -13.41 12.48
N SER A 290 -5.13 -14.32 11.59
CA SER A 290 -5.76 -15.64 11.47
C SER A 290 -5.27 -16.64 12.51
N ILE A 291 -4.07 -16.45 13.05
CA ILE A 291 -3.41 -17.40 13.94
C ILE A 291 -3.72 -17.19 15.42
N ILE A 292 -4.79 -16.48 15.76
CA ILE A 292 -5.21 -16.26 17.15
C ILE A 292 -5.59 -17.58 17.84
N LYS A 293 -5.24 -17.71 19.12
CA LYS A 293 -5.55 -18.87 19.94
C LYS A 293 -7.05 -19.05 20.11
N GLY A 294 -7.51 -20.30 19.96
CA GLY A 294 -8.94 -20.64 20.00
C GLY A 294 -9.74 -20.13 18.80
N GLY A 295 -9.06 -19.62 17.76
CA GLY A 295 -9.66 -19.30 16.47
C GLY A 295 -9.91 -20.53 15.60
N PRO A 296 -10.42 -20.35 14.37
CA PRO A 296 -10.68 -21.45 13.43
C PRO A 296 -9.42 -22.10 12.87
N VAL A 297 -8.26 -21.43 12.98
CA VAL A 297 -6.97 -21.90 12.48
C VAL A 297 -6.13 -22.44 13.63
N THR A 298 -5.63 -23.66 13.47
CA THR A 298 -4.67 -24.29 14.38
C THR A 298 -3.30 -24.28 13.75
N VAL A 299 -2.32 -23.68 14.43
CA VAL A 299 -0.91 -23.70 14.00
C VAL A 299 -0.25 -24.98 14.48
N VAL A 300 0.28 -25.77 13.54
CA VAL A 300 0.94 -27.07 13.83
C VAL A 300 2.46 -26.99 13.82
N GLU A 301 3.03 -26.04 13.08
CA GLU A 301 4.48 -25.75 13.08
C GLU A 301 4.69 -24.24 12.92
N ASP A 302 5.43 -23.65 13.85
CA ASP A 302 5.83 -22.24 13.83
C ASP A 302 7.32 -22.14 14.20
N LYS A 303 8.10 -21.44 13.37
CA LYS A 303 9.54 -21.26 13.56
C LYS A 303 9.87 -20.05 14.44
N GLU A 304 8.92 -19.14 14.64
CA GLU A 304 9.11 -17.87 15.34
C GLU A 304 8.39 -17.84 16.69
N LEU A 305 7.16 -18.37 16.77
CA LEU A 305 6.34 -18.34 17.99
C LEU A 305 6.30 -19.70 18.69
N GLN A 306 6.31 -19.67 20.02
CA GLN A 306 6.11 -20.88 20.84
C GLN A 306 4.64 -21.25 21.00
N CYS A 307 3.73 -20.30 20.85
CA CYS A 307 2.29 -20.50 20.94
C CYS A 307 1.54 -19.45 20.10
N GLN A 308 0.31 -19.79 19.72
CA GLN A 308 -0.59 -18.87 19.02
C GLN A 308 -0.89 -17.63 19.89
N PRO A 309 -0.86 -16.41 19.33
CA PRO A 309 -1.18 -15.17 20.05
C PRO A 309 -2.60 -15.18 20.63
N GLU A 310 -2.80 -14.49 21.75
CA GLU A 310 -4.15 -14.28 22.30
C GLU A 310 -5.00 -13.37 21.39
N PRO A 311 -6.33 -13.55 21.33
CA PRO A 311 -7.21 -12.63 20.62
C PRO A 311 -7.00 -11.17 21.07
N PHE A 312 -6.84 -10.26 20.11
CA PHE A 312 -6.61 -8.85 20.42
C PHE A 312 -7.93 -8.15 20.80
N VAL A 313 -8.00 -7.64 22.03
CA VAL A 313 -9.16 -6.92 22.58
C VAL A 313 -8.69 -5.57 23.12
N ILE A 314 -9.34 -4.49 22.68
CA ILE A 314 -9.05 -3.12 23.10
C ILE A 314 -10.35 -2.38 23.38
N LYS A 315 -10.42 -1.71 24.55
CA LYS A 315 -11.61 -0.96 25.00
C LYS A 315 -12.92 -1.75 24.86
N GLY A 316 -12.87 -3.06 25.14
CA GLY A 316 -14.01 -3.97 25.07
C GLY A 316 -14.39 -4.46 23.67
N LYS A 317 -13.74 -3.98 22.60
CA LYS A 317 -13.92 -4.48 21.22
C LYS A 317 -12.86 -5.54 20.93
N ARG A 318 -13.29 -6.71 20.47
CA ARG A 318 -12.41 -7.69 19.83
C ARG A 318 -12.15 -7.23 18.40
N VAL A 319 -10.88 -7.09 18.04
CA VAL A 319 -10.50 -6.70 16.68
C VAL A 319 -10.58 -7.92 15.76
N GLN A 320 -11.23 -7.72 14.62
CA GLN A 320 -11.32 -8.71 13.54
C GLN A 320 -10.32 -8.37 12.45
N GLY A 321 -9.89 -9.36 11.69
CA GLY A 321 -8.84 -9.17 10.68
C GLY A 321 -7.45 -9.05 11.27
N GLY A 322 -6.47 -8.77 10.42
CA GLY A 322 -5.11 -8.42 10.81
C GLY A 322 -4.77 -6.96 10.49
N PRO A 323 -3.59 -6.46 10.90
CA PRO A 323 -3.12 -5.14 10.52
C PRO A 323 -2.86 -5.11 9.01
N GLN A 324 -3.31 -4.06 8.34
CA GLN A 324 -3.14 -3.87 6.90
C GLN A 324 -2.42 -2.55 6.64
N MET A 325 -3.11 -1.45 6.32
CA MET A 325 -2.43 -0.17 6.06
C MET A 325 -1.87 0.36 7.37
N ILE A 326 -0.63 0.81 7.28
CA ILE A 326 0.08 1.49 8.36
C ILE A 326 0.44 2.90 7.91
N GLN A 327 0.40 3.87 8.82
CA GLN A 327 0.82 5.23 8.52
C GLN A 327 1.56 5.86 9.69
N LEU A 328 2.81 6.23 9.44
CA LEU A 328 3.71 6.77 10.45
C LEU A 328 3.67 8.31 10.46
N SER A 329 3.65 8.88 11.66
CA SER A 329 3.78 10.32 11.86
C SER A 329 5.15 10.83 11.42
N LEU A 330 5.24 12.10 11.02
CA LEU A 330 6.51 12.71 10.58
C LEU A 330 7.63 12.63 11.63
N ASP A 331 7.30 12.69 12.92
CA ASP A 331 8.29 12.54 14.01
C ASP A 331 8.64 11.08 14.34
N GLY A 332 8.04 10.12 13.63
CA GLY A 332 8.27 8.68 13.79
C GLY A 332 7.67 8.05 15.04
N LYS A 333 6.97 8.81 15.90
CA LYS A 333 6.57 8.32 17.24
C LYS A 333 5.22 7.62 17.29
N ARG A 334 4.39 7.77 16.25
CA ARG A 334 3.00 7.26 16.21
C ARG A 334 2.77 6.56 14.89
N LEU A 335 2.43 5.27 14.97
CA LEU A 335 2.04 4.46 13.82
C LEU A 335 0.54 4.18 13.94
N TYR A 336 -0.25 4.65 12.99
CA TYR A 336 -1.67 4.30 12.90
C TYR A 336 -1.86 3.10 12.00
N VAL A 337 -2.87 2.30 12.29
CA VAL A 337 -3.09 0.99 11.65
C VAL A 337 -4.57 0.83 11.36
N THR A 338 -4.92 0.40 10.14
CA THR A 338 -6.26 -0.12 9.80
C THR A 338 -6.18 -1.61 9.42
N SER A 339 -7.33 -2.24 9.16
CA SER A 339 -7.42 -3.71 9.07
C SER A 339 -7.96 -4.28 7.75
N SER A 340 -8.53 -3.44 6.87
CA SER A 340 -9.10 -3.90 5.59
C SER A 340 -8.04 -3.89 4.50
N LEU A 341 -7.96 -4.97 3.71
CA LEU A 341 -7.14 -5.04 2.52
C LEU A 341 -7.98 -4.66 1.30
N TYR A 342 -8.81 -5.57 0.83
CA TYR A 342 -9.64 -5.42 -0.36
C TYR A 342 -10.91 -6.20 -0.11
N SER A 343 -12.08 -5.62 -0.36
CA SER A 343 -13.35 -6.16 0.11
C SER A 343 -13.60 -7.62 -0.30
N GLY A 344 -13.15 -8.02 -1.50
CA GLY A 344 -13.18 -9.42 -1.95
C GLY A 344 -12.33 -10.36 -1.10
N TRP A 345 -11.11 -9.93 -0.75
CA TRP A 345 -10.17 -10.71 0.07
C TRP A 345 -10.55 -10.67 1.55
N ASP A 346 -11.01 -9.53 2.05
CA ASP A 346 -11.53 -9.39 3.42
C ASP A 346 -12.67 -10.37 3.66
N LYS A 347 -13.62 -10.47 2.72
CA LYS A 347 -14.73 -11.42 2.81
C LYS A 347 -14.26 -12.88 2.81
N GLN A 348 -13.21 -13.18 2.06
CA GLN A 348 -12.66 -14.54 1.94
C GLN A 348 -11.87 -14.96 3.19
N PHE A 349 -10.98 -14.09 3.69
CA PHE A 349 -10.03 -14.42 4.75
C PHE A 349 -10.52 -14.00 6.15
N TYR A 350 -11.30 -12.92 6.24
CA TYR A 350 -11.83 -12.36 7.48
C TYR A 350 -13.32 -12.00 7.35
N PRO A 351 -14.23 -12.97 7.14
CA PRO A 351 -15.64 -12.69 6.96
C PRO A 351 -16.28 -11.91 8.13
N ASP A 352 -15.74 -12.06 9.34
CA ASP A 352 -16.22 -11.32 10.51
C ASP A 352 -15.73 -9.86 10.54
N LEU A 353 -14.63 -9.51 9.86
CA LEU A 353 -14.23 -8.10 9.65
C LEU A 353 -15.31 -7.35 8.86
N VAL A 354 -15.88 -7.99 7.83
CA VAL A 354 -16.95 -7.41 7.02
C VAL A 354 -18.24 -7.22 7.82
N LYS A 355 -18.54 -8.11 8.77
CA LYS A 355 -19.75 -8.03 9.61
C LYS A 355 -19.61 -7.07 10.78
N GLU A 356 -18.42 -6.98 11.38
CA GLU A 356 -18.17 -6.25 12.63
C GLU A 356 -17.55 -4.88 12.42
N GLY A 357 -17.06 -4.61 11.20
CA GLY A 357 -16.37 -3.38 10.83
C GLY A 357 -14.89 -3.41 11.18
N SER A 358 -14.14 -2.61 10.44
CA SER A 358 -12.73 -2.37 10.68
C SER A 358 -12.49 -1.45 11.88
N VAL A 359 -11.22 -1.30 12.25
CA VAL A 359 -10.79 -0.38 13.30
C VAL A 359 -9.62 0.47 12.81
N MET A 360 -9.42 1.62 13.46
CA MET A 360 -8.13 2.30 13.44
C MET A 360 -7.51 2.26 14.85
N LEU A 361 -6.28 1.81 14.92
CA LEU A 361 -5.48 1.69 16.13
C LEU A 361 -4.29 2.66 16.08
N GLN A 362 -3.69 2.94 17.24
CA GLN A 362 -2.42 3.64 17.33
C GLN A 362 -1.40 2.75 18.07
N VAL A 363 -0.20 2.68 17.53
CA VAL A 363 0.99 2.07 18.13
C VAL A 363 2.01 3.17 18.41
N ASP A 364 2.46 3.22 19.65
CA ASP A 364 3.57 4.07 20.07
C ASP A 364 4.89 3.40 19.65
N VAL A 365 5.78 4.20 19.06
CA VAL A 365 7.05 3.74 18.49
C VAL A 365 8.21 4.29 19.31
N ASP A 366 9.12 3.41 19.73
CA ASP A 366 10.41 3.82 20.30
C ASP A 366 11.37 4.17 19.14
N THR A 367 11.52 5.47 18.89
CA THR A 367 12.36 6.01 17.82
C THR A 367 13.84 6.05 18.17
N GLU A 368 14.27 5.63 19.36
CA GLU A 368 15.68 5.60 19.76
C GLU A 368 16.23 4.18 19.65
N ARG A 369 15.57 3.22 20.29
CA ARG A 369 16.03 1.83 20.40
C ARG A 369 15.31 0.88 19.46
N GLY A 370 14.20 1.31 18.87
CA GLY A 370 13.22 0.41 18.28
C GLY A 370 12.34 -0.23 19.35
N GLY A 371 11.11 -0.58 18.96
CA GLY A 371 10.10 -1.11 19.86
C GLY A 371 8.72 -0.57 19.51
N LEU A 372 7.73 -1.45 19.57
CA LEU A 372 6.34 -1.15 19.28
C LEU A 372 5.48 -1.44 20.51
N LYS A 373 4.58 -0.51 20.85
CA LYS A 373 3.63 -0.70 21.95
C LYS A 373 2.25 -0.17 21.56
N VAL A 374 1.23 -1.00 21.73
CA VAL A 374 -0.16 -0.57 21.50
C VAL A 374 -0.53 0.57 22.46
N ASN A 375 -1.04 1.68 21.92
CA ASN A 375 -1.71 2.69 22.71
C ASN A 375 -3.13 2.22 23.06
N LYS A 376 -3.29 1.67 24.27
CA LYS A 376 -4.56 1.12 24.77
C LYS A 376 -5.71 2.14 24.90
N ASN A 377 -5.41 3.43 24.76
CA ASN A 377 -6.41 4.50 24.92
C ASN A 377 -7.05 4.92 23.58
N PHE A 378 -6.42 4.59 22.45
CA PHE A 378 -6.87 4.98 21.12
C PHE A 378 -7.57 3.82 20.39
N LEU A 379 -8.80 4.07 19.94
CA LEU A 379 -9.57 3.18 19.09
C LEU A 379 -10.58 4.02 18.32
N VAL A 380 -10.58 3.93 17.00
CA VAL A 380 -11.73 4.27 16.17
C VAL A 380 -12.38 2.97 15.72
N ASP A 381 -13.66 2.82 15.98
CA ASP A 381 -14.44 1.59 15.72
C ASP A 381 -15.42 1.88 14.59
N PHE A 382 -15.03 1.52 13.36
CA PHE A 382 -15.84 1.74 12.16
C PHE A 382 -17.01 0.76 12.03
N GLY A 383 -17.14 -0.19 12.97
CA GLY A 383 -18.35 -1.01 13.13
C GLY A 383 -19.56 -0.23 13.65
N LYS A 384 -19.32 0.97 14.20
CA LYS A 384 -20.36 1.84 14.81
C LYS A 384 -20.80 2.98 13.89
N GLU A 385 -20.39 2.96 12.63
CA GLU A 385 -20.85 3.96 11.66
C GLU A 385 -22.38 3.87 11.49
N PRO A 386 -23.08 5.00 11.27
CA PRO A 386 -24.55 5.06 11.32
C PRO A 386 -25.26 4.13 10.33
N ASP A 387 -24.66 3.92 9.15
CA ASP A 387 -25.22 3.13 8.06
C ASP A 387 -24.70 1.67 8.04
N GLY A 388 -24.03 1.26 9.12
CA GLY A 388 -23.47 -0.07 9.30
C GLY A 388 -21.94 -0.11 9.18
N PRO A 389 -21.35 -1.31 9.31
CA PRO A 389 -19.91 -1.47 9.41
C PRO A 389 -19.14 -0.99 8.17
N VAL A 390 -18.05 -0.24 8.40
CA VAL A 390 -17.16 0.28 7.33
C VAL A 390 -15.79 -0.39 7.39
N LEU A 391 -15.19 -0.56 6.21
CA LEU A 391 -13.86 -1.10 5.99
C LEU A 391 -12.89 0.06 5.67
N ALA A 392 -12.09 0.45 6.66
CA ALA A 392 -11.10 1.51 6.57
C ALA A 392 -9.78 0.94 6.04
N HIS A 393 -9.19 1.67 5.09
CA HIS A 393 -7.97 1.29 4.38
C HIS A 393 -6.87 2.33 4.66
N GLU A 394 -6.49 3.17 3.68
CA GLU A 394 -5.38 4.11 3.85
C GLU A 394 -5.70 5.31 4.77
N ILE A 395 -4.67 5.80 5.45
CA ILE A 395 -4.71 6.96 6.34
C ILE A 395 -3.80 8.05 5.77
N ARG A 396 -4.28 9.30 5.74
CA ARG A 396 -3.47 10.46 5.37
C ARG A 396 -3.49 11.53 6.45
N TYR A 397 -2.31 12.03 6.80
CA TYR A 397 -2.17 13.11 7.76
C TYR A 397 -2.38 14.46 7.07
N PRO A 398 -3.14 15.40 7.66
CA PRO A 398 -3.38 16.72 7.05
C PRO A 398 -2.10 17.49 6.70
N GLY A 399 -1.03 17.29 7.48
CA GLY A 399 0.28 17.92 7.30
C GLY A 399 1.27 17.11 6.46
N GLY A 400 0.83 16.01 5.85
CA GLY A 400 1.71 15.03 5.23
C GLY A 400 2.22 13.99 6.23
N ASP A 401 2.69 12.88 5.69
CA ASP A 401 3.16 11.70 6.40
C ASP A 401 4.31 11.02 5.64
N SER A 402 4.84 9.95 6.21
CA SER A 402 6.02 9.26 5.67
C SER A 402 5.81 8.55 4.34
N THR A 403 4.61 8.59 3.74
CA THR A 403 4.37 7.98 2.42
C THR A 403 3.69 8.95 1.45
N SER A 404 3.38 10.17 1.88
CA SER A 404 2.66 11.14 1.04
C SER A 404 3.56 12.11 0.29
N ASP A 405 4.81 12.24 0.71
CA ASP A 405 5.73 13.25 0.25
C ASP A 405 6.94 12.63 -0.45
N ILE A 406 7.33 13.23 -1.56
CA ILE A 406 8.56 12.90 -2.29
C ILE A 406 9.40 14.18 -2.36
N TRP A 407 10.64 14.08 -1.90
CA TRP A 407 11.62 15.17 -1.93
C TRP A 407 12.42 15.08 -3.23
N ILE A 408 12.66 16.23 -3.87
CA ILE A 408 13.31 16.34 -5.19
C ILE A 408 14.73 16.88 -5.09
#